data_AF-A0A939SU26-F1
#
_entry.id   AF-A0A939SU26-F1
#
_cell.length_a   1.000
_cell.length_b   1.000
_cell.length_c   1.000
_cell.angle_alpha   90.00
_cell.angle_beta   90.00
_cell.angle_gamma   90.00
#
_symmetry.space_group_name_H-M   'P 1'
#
loop_
_entity.id
_entity.type
_entity.pdbx_description
1 polymer ?
#
loop_
_entity_poly.entity_id
_entity_poly.type
_entity_poly.pdbx_seq_one_letter_code
_entity_poly.pdbx_strand_id
1 'polypeptide(L)'
;MATPLTSQQQAEQERAASEQARIESVAALDSLKEVNPQQATKLSNDFNALVRAASQYNSVREKVADPTRLGIDSMYQFKSIKLCADIQKTLIDSPVQRGESKQP
;
A
#
# COMPACT_ATOMS: atom_id res chain seq x y z
N MET A 1 24.30 -15.13 20.17
CA MET A 1 24.89 -13.85 19.72
C MET A 1 24.29 -13.55 18.36
N ALA A 2 23.52 -12.47 18.21
CA ALA A 2 22.96 -12.08 16.92
C ALA A 2 24.02 -11.27 16.17
N THR A 3 24.50 -11.77 15.04
CA THR A 3 25.43 -11.04 14.17
C THR A 3 24.68 -9.83 13.59
N PRO A 4 25.20 -8.61 13.68
CA PRO A 4 24.53 -7.45 13.09
C PRO A 4 24.48 -7.60 11.57
N LEU A 5 23.30 -7.41 11.00
CA LEU A 5 23.08 -7.41 9.55
C LEU A 5 23.85 -6.23 8.93
N THR A 6 24.48 -6.48 7.79
CA THR A 6 25.11 -5.41 7.01
C THR A 6 24.04 -4.45 6.47
N SER A 7 24.41 -3.19 6.20
CA SER A 7 23.47 -2.18 5.68
C SER A 7 22.80 -2.59 4.36
N GLN A 8 23.46 -3.41 3.53
CA GLN A 8 22.87 -3.98 2.32
C GLN A 8 21.78 -5.01 2.65
N GLN A 9 22.04 -5.92 3.59
CA GLN A 9 21.06 -6.91 4.02
C GLN A 9 19.82 -6.27 4.66
N GLN A 10 19.98 -5.17 5.39
CA GLN A 10 18.86 -4.41 5.94
C GLN A 10 17.99 -3.80 4.84
N ALA A 11 18.59 -3.16 3.84
CA ALA A 11 17.85 -2.55 2.73
C ALA A 11 17.10 -3.60 1.88
N GLU A 12 17.70 -4.78 1.66
CA GLU A 12 17.06 -5.90 0.97
C GLU A 12 15.88 -6.46 1.76
N GLN A 13 16.03 -6.62 3.08
CA GLN A 13 14.97 -7.08 3.96
C GLN A 13 13.80 -6.08 4.00
N GLU A 14 14.08 -4.78 4.02
CA GLU A 14 13.07 -3.72 3.98
C GLU A 14 12.31 -3.70 2.64
N ARG A 15 13.02 -3.92 1.53
CA ARG A 15 12.40 -4.10 0.21
C ARG A 15 11.50 -5.33 0.17
N ALA A 16 11.98 -6.47 0.67
CA ALA A 16 11.22 -7.71 0.72
C ALA A 16 9.96 -7.57 1.59
N ALA A 17 10.08 -6.91 2.75
CA ALA A 17 8.94 -6.63 3.63
C ALA A 17 7.93 -5.69 2.96
N SER A 18 8.40 -4.65 2.25
CA SER A 18 7.51 -3.74 1.53
C SER A 18 6.77 -4.43 0.38
N GLU A 19 7.44 -5.32 -0.35
CA GLU A 19 6.80 -6.12 -1.40
C GLU A 19 5.78 -7.11 -0.83
N GLN A 20 6.13 -7.78 0.26
CA GLN A 20 5.23 -8.69 0.96
C GLN A 20 3.97 -7.97 1.45
N ALA A 21 4.12 -6.78 2.05
CA ALA A 21 2.99 -5.96 2.50
C ALA A 21 2.08 -5.54 1.33
N ARG A 22 2.64 -5.29 0.14
CA ARG A 22 1.86 -5.03 -1.07
C ARG A 22 1.06 -6.24 -1.49
N ILE A 23 1.66 -7.43 -1.54
CA ILE A 23 0.96 -8.68 -1.90
C ILE A 23 -0.19 -8.94 -0.92
N GLU A 24 0.06 -8.80 0.37
CA GLU A 24 -0.96 -8.96 1.42
C GLU A 24 -2.10 -7.95 1.28
N SER A 25 -1.81 -6.70 0.89
CA SER A 25 -2.85 -5.71 0.65
C SER A 25 -3.78 -6.07 -0.50
N VAL A 26 -3.28 -6.75 -1.54
CA VAL A 26 -4.11 -7.21 -2.67
C VAL A 26 -5.06 -8.32 -2.20
N ALA A 27 -4.54 -9.31 -1.46
CA ALA A 27 -5.36 -10.38 -0.89
C ALA A 27 -6.41 -9.84 0.12
N ALA A 28 -6.03 -8.84 0.92
CA ALA A 28 -6.93 -8.15 1.83
C ALA A 28 -8.04 -7.39 1.09
N LEU A 29 -7.72 -6.77 -0.05
CA LEU A 29 -8.70 -6.10 -0.90
C LEU A 29 -9.72 -7.10 -1.48
N ASP A 30 -9.29 -8.28 -1.89
CA ASP A 30 -10.19 -9.34 -2.35
C ASP A 30 -11.12 -9.82 -1.24
N SER A 31 -10.58 -10.02 -0.03
CA SER A 31 -11.38 -10.36 1.15
C SER A 31 -12.38 -9.24 1.50
N LEU A 32 -11.99 -7.99 1.31
CA LEU A 32 -12.84 -6.82 1.59
C LEU A 32 -14.06 -6.77 0.67
N LYS A 33 -13.98 -7.29 -0.56
CA LYS A 33 -15.12 -7.34 -1.49
C LYS A 33 -16.29 -8.14 -0.93
N GLU A 34 -16.00 -9.20 -0.18
CA GLU A 34 -17.01 -10.09 0.42
C GLU A 34 -17.68 -9.46 1.65
N VAL A 35 -16.94 -8.71 2.46
CA VAL A 35 -17.43 -8.18 3.74
C VAL A 35 -17.88 -6.72 3.68
N ASN A 36 -17.30 -5.93 2.78
CA ASN A 36 -17.61 -4.50 2.58
C ASN A 36 -17.32 -4.05 1.12
N PRO A 37 -18.19 -4.43 0.16
CA PRO A 37 -17.95 -4.19 -1.26
C PRO A 37 -17.86 -2.70 -1.63
N GLN A 38 -18.56 -1.83 -0.89
CA GLN A 38 -18.49 -0.39 -1.11
C GLN A 38 -17.09 0.16 -0.82
N GLN A 39 -16.52 -0.18 0.35
CA GLN A 39 -15.17 0.26 0.68
C GLN A 39 -14.10 -0.43 -0.17
N ALA A 40 -14.29 -1.71 -0.52
CA ALA A 40 -13.41 -2.40 -1.47
C ALA A 40 -13.33 -1.68 -2.82
N THR A 41 -14.48 -1.25 -3.37
CA THR A 41 -14.54 -0.51 -4.64
C THR A 41 -13.78 0.81 -4.54
N LYS A 42 -14.00 1.57 -3.45
CA LYS A 42 -13.30 2.84 -3.23
C LYS A 42 -11.78 2.65 -3.19
N LEU A 43 -11.29 1.73 -2.36
CA LEU A 43 -9.86 1.47 -2.20
C LEU A 43 -9.22 0.90 -3.49
N SER A 44 -9.98 0.10 -4.25
CA SER A 44 -9.53 -0.39 -5.57
C SER A 44 -9.37 0.76 -6.57
N ASN A 45 -10.29 1.72 -6.59
CA ASN A 45 -10.19 2.90 -7.42
C ASN A 45 -8.97 3.76 -7.04
N ASP A 46 -8.74 3.97 -5.74
CA ASP A 46 -7.57 4.69 -5.23
C ASP A 46 -6.26 4.00 -5.62
N PHE A 47 -6.20 2.67 -5.53
CA PHE A 47 -5.06 1.87 -5.98
C PHE A 47 -4.79 2.05 -7.49
N ASN A 48 -5.82 1.89 -8.30
CA ASN A 48 -5.70 2.03 -9.76
C ASN A 48 -5.29 3.44 -10.16
N ALA A 49 -5.80 4.48 -9.49
CA ALA A 49 -5.40 5.86 -9.71
C ALA A 49 -3.92 6.08 -9.36
N LEU A 50 -3.44 5.54 -8.24
CA LEU A 50 -2.05 5.62 -7.83
C LEU A 50 -1.12 4.96 -8.85
N VAL A 51 -1.46 3.74 -9.30
CA VAL A 51 -0.68 3.02 -10.32
C VAL A 51 -0.62 3.81 -11.62
N ARG A 52 -1.75 4.31 -12.12
CA ARG A 52 -1.79 5.12 -13.35
C ARG A 52 -0.95 6.38 -13.25
N ALA A 53 -1.00 7.09 -12.11
CA ALA A 53 -0.20 8.29 -11.88
C ALA A 53 1.30 7.96 -11.82
N ALA A 54 1.67 6.89 -11.12
CA ALA A 54 3.05 6.41 -11.06
C ALA A 54 3.58 6.00 -12.43
N SER A 55 2.79 5.29 -13.25
CA SER A 55 3.16 4.94 -14.62
C SER A 55 3.40 6.16 -15.50
N GLN A 56 2.54 7.17 -15.41
CA GLN A 56 2.72 8.44 -16.13
C GLN A 56 4.00 9.14 -15.68
N TYR A 57 4.25 9.22 -14.37
CA TYR A 57 5.48 9.80 -13.85
C TYR A 57 6.73 9.03 -14.31
N ASN A 58 6.70 7.69 -14.32
CA ASN A 58 7.82 6.87 -14.81
C ASN A 58 8.22 7.22 -16.24
N SER A 59 7.29 7.64 -17.11
CA SER A 59 7.59 8.06 -18.49
C SER A 59 8.41 9.36 -18.59
N VAL A 60 8.41 10.19 -17.54
CA VAL A 60 9.14 11.45 -17.47
C VAL A 60 10.20 11.47 -16.36
N ARG A 61 10.27 10.44 -15.53
CA ARG A 61 11.11 10.37 -14.32
C ARG A 61 12.58 10.72 -14.59
N GLU A 62 13.16 10.21 -15.67
CA GLU A 62 14.55 10.48 -16.05
C GLU A 62 14.79 11.89 -16.62
N LYS A 63 13.72 12.66 -16.89
CA LYS A 63 13.78 14.04 -17.38
C LYS A 63 13.66 15.08 -16.25
N VAL A 64 13.48 14.62 -15.01
CA VAL A 64 13.29 15.45 -13.82
C VAL A 64 14.61 15.54 -13.06
N ALA A 65 14.94 16.73 -12.54
CA ALA A 65 16.14 16.94 -11.73
C ALA A 65 16.15 16.07 -10.46
N ASP A 66 17.33 15.64 -10.04
CA ASP A 66 17.50 14.65 -8.96
C ASP A 66 16.73 14.94 -7.67
N PRO A 67 16.76 16.16 -7.09
CA PRO A 67 16.02 16.43 -5.86
C PRO A 67 14.50 16.27 -6.03
N THR A 68 13.96 16.72 -7.17
CA THR A 68 12.55 16.59 -7.49
C THR A 68 12.17 15.13 -7.75
N ARG A 69 13.03 14.39 -8.46
CA ARG A 69 12.85 12.96 -8.72
C ARG A 69 12.76 12.17 -7.42
N LEU A 70 13.72 12.38 -6.51
CA LEU A 70 13.74 11.75 -5.20
C LEU A 70 12.48 12.09 -4.37
N GLY A 71 12.08 13.35 -4.35
CA GLY A 71 10.87 13.77 -3.64
C GLY A 71 9.59 13.08 -4.16
N ILE A 72 9.44 12.97 -5.48
CA ILE A 72 8.30 12.31 -6.10
C ILE A 72 8.35 10.80 -5.86
N ASP A 73 9.52 10.18 -5.96
CA ASP A 73 9.71 8.75 -5.67
C ASP A 73 9.30 8.43 -4.23
N SER A 74 9.79 9.19 -3.25
CA SER A 74 9.42 9.05 -1.84
C SER A 74 7.93 9.26 -1.61
N MET A 75 7.30 10.21 -2.30
CA MET A 75 5.86 10.42 -2.23
C MET A 75 5.09 9.18 -2.72
N TYR A 76 5.45 8.60 -3.86
CA TYR A 76 4.78 7.39 -4.37
C TYR A 76 5.00 6.18 -3.47
N GLN A 77 6.21 6.01 -2.92
CA GLN A 77 6.51 4.96 -1.95
C GLN A 77 5.61 5.10 -0.71
N PHE A 78 5.55 6.29 -0.12
CA PHE A 78 4.69 6.56 1.03
C PHE A 78 3.21 6.32 0.73
N LYS A 79 2.70 6.81 -0.41
CA LYS A 79 1.31 6.61 -0.81
C LYS A 79 0.96 5.13 -0.99
N SER A 80 1.88 4.34 -1.55
CA SER A 80 1.71 2.89 -1.68
C SER A 80 1.61 2.23 -0.31
N ILE A 81 2.52 2.53 0.62
CA ILE A 81 2.53 1.97 1.97
C ILE A 81 1.24 2.35 2.72
N LYS A 82 0.87 3.63 2.68
CA LYS A 82 -0.36 4.13 3.32
C LYS A 82 -1.59 3.40 2.80
N LEU A 83 -1.72 3.24 1.48
CA LEU A 83 -2.87 2.57 0.90
C LEU A 83 -2.96 1.09 1.32
N CYS A 84 -1.82 0.40 1.42
CA CYS A 84 -1.79 -0.97 1.93
C CYS A 84 -2.32 -1.03 3.38
N ALA A 85 -1.87 -0.10 4.23
CA ALA A 85 -2.32 0.00 5.61
C ALA A 85 -3.81 0.35 5.71
N ASP A 86 -4.31 1.26 4.86
CA ASP A 86 -5.73 1.63 4.82
C ASP A 86 -6.61 0.43 4.44
N ILE A 87 -6.17 -0.40 3.49
CA ILE A 87 -6.89 -1.63 3.10
C ILE A 87 -6.95 -2.61 4.27
N GLN A 88 -5.81 -2.88 4.91
CA GLN A 88 -5.74 -3.79 6.04
C GLN A 88 -6.61 -3.31 7.21
N LYS A 89 -6.51 -2.03 7.57
CA LYS A 89 -7.35 -1.41 8.59
C LYS A 89 -8.83 -1.55 8.26
N THR A 90 -9.21 -1.22 7.03
CA THR A 90 -10.63 -1.27 6.61
C THR A 90 -11.19 -2.70 6.67
N LEU A 91 -10.37 -3.71 6.34
CA LEU A 91 -10.74 -5.11 6.48
C LEU A 91 -10.94 -5.51 7.93
N ILE A 92 -10.08 -5.05 8.85
CA ILE A 92 -10.21 -5.32 10.29
C ILE A 92 -11.45 -4.63 10.87
N ASP A 93 -11.71 -3.39 10.47
CA ASP A 93 -12.82 -2.57 11.00
C ASP A 93 -14.19 -3.02 10.47
N SER A 94 -14.26 -3.55 9.23
CA SER A 94 -15.54 -3.89 8.58
C SER A 94 -16.37 -4.97 9.32
N PRO A 95 -15.78 -6.07 9.81
CA PRO A 95 -16.47 -7.03 10.68
C PRO A 95 -16.96 -6.41 11.99
N VAL A 96 -16.16 -5.55 12.62
CA VAL A 96 -16.52 -4.88 13.89
C VAL A 96 -17.74 -3.99 13.70
N GLN A 97 -17.72 -3.13 12.68
CA GLN A 97 -18.86 -2.26 12.35
C GLN A 97 -20.12 -3.05 12.00
N ARG A 98 -19.99 -4.18 11.29
CA ARG A 98 -21.13 -5.07 10.99
C ARG A 98 -21.69 -5.74 12.25
N GLY A 99 -20.84 -6.02 13.25
CA GLY A 99 -21.24 -6.54 14.56
C GLY A 99 -21.98 -5.48 15.39
N GLU A 100 -21.45 -4.27 15.46
CA GLU A 100 -22.01 -3.15 16.23
C GLU A 100 -23.34 -2.63 15.63
N SER A 101 -23.46 -2.59 14.30
CA SER A 101 -24.70 -2.18 13.60
C SER A 101 -25.85 -3.20 13.69
N LYS A 102 -25.57 -4.42 14.19
CA LYS A 102 -26.57 -5.46 14.44
C LYS A 102 -26.99 -5.57 15.91
N GLN A 103 -26.45 -4.73 16.80
CA GLN A 103 -26.86 -4.69 18.20
C GLN A 103 -28.13 -3.83 18.33
N PRO A 104 -29.19 -4.32 19.02
CA PRO A 104 -30.55 -3.77 18.98
C PRO A 104 -30.68 -2.38 19.61
#